data_AF-A0A9E4F5F9-F1
#
_entry.id   AF-A0A9E4F5F9-F1
#
_cell.length_a   1.000
_cell.length_b   1.000
_cell.length_c   1.000
_cell.angle_alpha   90.00
_cell.angle_beta   90.00
_cell.angle_gamma   90.00
#
_symmetry.space_group_name_H-M   'P 1'
#
loop_
_entity.id
_entity.type
_entity.pdbx_description
1 polymer ?
#
loop_
_entity_poly.entity_id
_entity_poly.type
_entity_poly.pdbx_seq_one_letter_code
_entity_poly.pdbx_strand_id
1 'polypeptide(L)' 'MICTEPFITSADAMAALGGVPDYPYVVVPHPLGSRTMEQLRELAAAAAPDVLSILLAQK' A
#
# COMPACT_ATOMS: atom_id res chain seq x y z
N MET A 1 -0.23 2.76 -4.74
CA MET A 1 0.83 1.81 -4.32
C MET A 1 0.40 1.14 -3.02
N ILE A 2 0.83 -0.10 -2.75
CA ILE A 2 0.48 -0.86 -1.54
C ILE A 2 1.78 -1.19 -0.80
N CYS A 3 1.80 -1.00 0.52
CA CYS A 3 2.93 -1.24 1.41
C CYS A 3 2.50 -2.16 2.58
N THR A 4 3.45 -2.77 3.28
CA THR A 4 3.18 -3.43 4.57
C THR A 4 3.94 -2.72 5.67
N GLU A 5 3.49 -2.82 6.93
CA GLU A 5 3.99 -2.01 8.05
C GLU A 5 5.52 -1.97 8.18
N PRO A 6 6.27 -3.08 8.00
CA PRO A 6 7.73 -3.05 8.11
C PRO A 6 8.46 -2.20 7.05
N PHE A 7 7.77 -1.82 5.97
CA PHE A 7 8.37 -1.12 4.83
C PHE A 7 7.97 0.36 4.73
N ILE A 8 7.18 0.88 5.68
CA ILE A 8 6.73 2.28 5.70
C ILE A 8 7.92 3.25 5.59
N THR A 9 8.94 3.09 6.44
CA THR A 9 10.13 3.95 6.41
C THR A 9 10.86 3.93 5.07
N SER A 10 10.96 2.76 4.43
CA SER A 10 11.59 2.64 3.11
C SER A 10 10.72 3.28 2.02
N ALA A 11 9.40 3.09 2.08
CA ALA A 11 8.46 3.69 1.14
C ALA A 11 8.51 5.22 1.20
N ASP A 12 8.51 5.80 2.41
CA ASP A 12 8.60 7.24 2.62
C ASP A 12 9.93 7.81 2.11
N ALA A 13 11.05 7.12 2.41
CA ALA A 13 12.37 7.52 1.93
C ALA A 13 12.45 7.52 0.40
N MET A 14 11.89 6.49 -0.26
CA MET A 14 11.85 6.41 -1.72
C MET A 14 10.93 7.46 -2.33
N ALA A 15 9.79 7.76 -1.71
CA ALA A 15 8.88 8.81 -2.14
C ALA A 15 9.55 10.19 -2.10
N ALA A 16 10.23 10.51 -1.00
CA ALA A 16 11.01 11.73 -0.85
C ALA A 16 12.15 11.82 -1.89
N LEU A 17 12.91 10.74 -2.08
CA LEU A 17 13.98 10.68 -3.09
C LEU A 17 13.44 10.87 -4.51
N GLY A 18 12.25 10.34 -4.79
CA GLY A 18 11.55 10.50 -6.06
C GLY A 18 10.92 11.89 -6.28
N GLY A 19 11.06 12.81 -5.33
CA GLY A 19 10.53 14.17 -5.42
C GLY A 19 9.04 14.29 -5.11
N VAL A 20 8.42 13.25 -4.52
CA VAL A 20 7.01 13.26 -4.11
C VAL A 20 6.92 12.90 -2.62
N PRO A 21 7.36 13.79 -1.72
CA PRO A 21 7.18 13.56 -0.29
C PRO A 21 5.69 13.36 0.03
N ASP A 22 5.41 12.56 1.07
CA ASP A 22 4.05 12.21 1.50
C ASP A 22 3.20 11.52 0.42
N TYR A 23 3.84 10.82 -0.52
CA TYR A 23 3.14 10.05 -1.55
C TYR A 23 2.13 9.07 -0.90
N PRO A 24 0.84 9.12 -1.26
CA PRO A 24 -0.17 8.29 -0.62
C PRO A 24 -0.09 6.82 -1.05
N TYR A 25 -0.14 5.91 -0.09
CA TYR A 25 -0.22 4.47 -0.32
C TYR A 25 -1.09 3.79 0.74
N VAL A 26 -1.58 2.60 0.43
CA VAL A 26 -2.37 1.78 1.37
C VAL A 26 -1.42 0.85 2.11
N VAL A 27 -1.56 0.76 3.44
CA VAL A 27 -0.82 -0.20 4.26
C VAL A 27 -1.70 -1.41 4.52
N VAL A 28 -1.16 -2.61 4.28
CA VAL A 28 -1.82 -3.89 4.55
C VAL A 28 -0.98 -4.77 5.48
N PRO A 29 -1.59 -5.72 6.22
CA PRO A 29 -0.87 -6.43 7.27
C PRO A 29 0.18 -7.43 6.77
N HIS A 30 1.39 -7.28 7.30
CA HIS A 30 2.49 -8.24 7.13
C HIS A 30 2.25 -9.57 7.89
N PRO A 31 2.86 -10.71 7.48
CA PRO A 31 3.50 -10.98 6.18
C PRO A 31 2.49 -11.39 5.11
N LEU A 32 2.87 -11.20 3.84
CA LEU A 32 2.09 -11.72 2.70
C LEU A 32 2.50 -13.16 2.35
N GLY A 33 3.78 -13.52 2.52
CA GLY A 33 4.33 -14.79 2.06
C GLY A 33 3.82 -16.04 2.78
N SER A 34 3.23 -15.90 3.97
CA SER A 34 2.63 -17.03 4.71
C SER A 34 1.12 -17.16 4.46
N ARG A 35 0.53 -16.31 3.64
CA ARG A 35 -0.92 -16.32 3.37
C ARG A 35 -1.26 -17.24 2.21
N THR A 36 -2.45 -17.82 2.24
CA THR A 36 -2.99 -18.54 1.09
C THR A 36 -3.45 -17.56 0.01
N MET A 37 -3.63 -18.05 -1.22
CA MET A 37 -4.17 -17.25 -2.32
C MET A 37 -5.57 -16.69 -2.02
N GLU A 38 -6.38 -17.42 -1.27
CA GLU A 38 -7.71 -16.96 -0.85
C GLU A 38 -7.61 -15.78 0.12
N GLN A 39 -6.77 -15.91 1.15
CA GLN A 39 -6.50 -14.82 2.10
C GLN A 39 -5.90 -13.58 1.42
N LEU A 40 -5.06 -13.77 0.39
CA LEU A 40 -4.54 -12.65 -0.40
C LEU A 40 -5.62 -11.96 -1.23
N ARG A 41 -6.60 -12.71 -1.76
CA ARG A 41 -7.74 -12.13 -2.50
C ARG A 41 -8.63 -11.32 -1.57
N GLU A 42 -8.94 -11.83 -0.39
CA GLU A 42 -9.71 -11.11 0.63
C GLU A 42 -9.01 -9.82 1.04
N LEU A 43 -7.70 -9.90 1.31
CA LEU A 43 -6.90 -8.74 1.65
C LEU A 43 -6.89 -7.69 0.53
N ALA A 44 -6.72 -8.12 -0.72
CA ALA A 44 -6.75 -7.23 -1.88
C ALA A 44 -8.13 -6.58 -2.06
N ALA A 45 -9.22 -7.34 -1.89
CA ALA A 45 -10.57 -6.82 -1.97
C ALA A 45 -10.85 -5.78 -0.88
N ALA A 46 -10.34 -6.00 0.34
CA ALA A 46 -10.45 -5.05 1.44
C ALA A 46 -9.64 -3.76 1.21
N ALA A 47 -8.46 -3.84 0.59
CA ALA A 47 -7.61 -2.68 0.31
C ALA A 47 -8.04 -1.88 -0.94
N ALA A 48 -8.82 -2.48 -1.85
CA ALA A 48 -9.18 -1.86 -3.12
C ALA A 48 -9.92 -0.50 -3.00
N PRO A 49 -10.87 -0.29 -2.06
CA PRO A 49 -11.51 1.01 -1.88
C PRO A 49 -10.55 2.14 -1.50
N ASP A 50 -9.55 1.84 -0.67
CA ASP A 50 -8.55 2.83 -0.25
C ASP A 50 -7.61 3.18 -1.40
N VAL A 51 -7.21 2.18 -2.20
CA VAL A 51 -6.42 2.41 -3.42
C VAL A 51 -7.21 3.30 -4.39
N LEU A 52 -8.50 3.00 -4.59
CA LEU A 52 -9.35 3.79 -5.47
C LEU A 52 -9.49 5.24 -4.98
N SER A 53 -9.65 5.43 -3.67
CA SER A 53 -9.73 6.77 -3.05
C SER A 53 -8.47 7.59 -3.36
N ILE A 54 -7.29 6.99 -3.23
CA ILE A 54 -6.02 7.64 -3.55
C ILE A 54 -5.96 8.04 -5.04
N LEU A 55 -6.35 7.13 -5.93
CA LEU A 55 -6.28 7.36 -7.39
C LEU A 55 -7.27 8.42 -7.87
N LEU A 56 -8.46 8.49 -7.27
CA LEU A 56 -9.49 9.47 -7.65
C LEU A 56 -9.29 10.84 -6.99
N ALA A 57 -8.57 10.91 -5.86
CA ALA A 57 -8.25 12.16 -5.18
C ALA A 57 -7.13 12.96 -5.89
N GLN A 58 -6.32 12.31 -6.71
CA GLN A 58 -5.28 12.97 -7.51
C GLN A 58 -5.91 13.58 -8.77
N LYS A 59 -6.34 14.84 -8.66
CA LYS A 59 -6.70 15.71 -9.79
C LYS A 59 -5.62 16.76 -10.04
#